data_AF-A0A2V9HFP7-F1
#
_entry.id   AF-A0A2V9HFP7-F1
#
_cell.length_a   1.000
_cell.length_b   1.000
_cell.length_c   1.000
_cell.angle_alpha   90.00
_cell.angle_beta   90.00
_cell.angle_gamma   90.00
#
_symmetry.space_group_name_H-M   'P 1'
#
loop_
_entity.id
_entity.type
_entity.pdbx_description
1 polymer ?
#
loop_
_entity_poly.entity_id
_entity_poly.type
_entity_poly.pdbx_seq_one_letter_code
_entity_poly.pdbx_strand_id
1 'polypeptide(L)' 'MKKKTFAIGVFAVILIFLAVYFMLDSSTPTGQDPLATLTTANFATFEESFDKSIEGPRLVLLLSPT' A
#
# COMPACT_ATOMS: atom_id res chain seq x y z
N MET A 1 18.22 -4.43 37.64
CA MET A 1 16.82 -4.04 37.30
C MET A 1 16.75 -2.93 36.25
N LYS A 2 17.53 -1.83 36.37
CA LYS A 2 17.54 -0.68 35.45
C LYS A 2 17.76 -1.02 33.95
N LYS A 3 18.64 -1.98 33.63
CA LYS A 3 18.90 -2.42 32.24
C LYS A 3 17.73 -3.20 31.62
N LYS A 4 17.03 -4.00 32.42
CA LYS A 4 15.84 -4.75 31.97
C LYS A 4 14.66 -3.79 31.71
N THR A 5 14.43 -2.83 32.61
CA THR A 5 13.39 -1.81 32.40
C THR A 5 13.69 -0.92 31.20
N PHE A 6 14.96 -0.59 30.95
CA PHE A 6 15.35 0.14 29.74
C PHE A 6 15.07 -0.66 28.46
N ALA A 7 15.45 -1.95 28.42
CA ALA A 7 15.19 -2.81 27.27
C ALA A 7 13.68 -2.98 26.98
N ILE A 8 12.86 -3.12 28.03
CA ILE A 8 11.40 -3.20 27.90
C ILE A 8 10.83 -1.88 27.33
N GLY A 9 11.33 -0.73 27.81
CA GLY A 9 10.92 0.58 27.30
C GLY A 9 11.24 0.75 25.81
N VAL A 10 12.45 0.41 25.39
CA VAL A 10 12.85 0.46 23.98
C VAL A 10 11.99 -0.46 23.13
N PHE A 11 11.74 -1.69 23.60
CA PHE A 11 10.90 -2.64 22.87
C PHE A 11 9.46 -2.12 22.71
N ALA A 12 8.87 -1.54 23.75
CA ALA A 12 7.53 -0.95 23.68
C ALA A 12 7.47 0.20 22.65
N VAL A 13 8.48 1.06 22.61
CA VAL A 13 8.56 2.15 21.62
C VAL A 13 8.62 1.58 20.20
N ILE A 14 9.47 0.57 19.95
CA ILE A 14 9.57 -0.07 18.64
C ILE A 14 8.22 -0.66 18.21
N LEU A 15 7.49 -1.33 19.12
CA LEU A 15 6.18 -1.89 18.82
C LEU A 15 5.16 -0.81 18.43
N ILE A 16 5.17 0.34 19.12
CA ILE A 16 4.30 1.47 18.79
C ILE A 16 4.64 1.99 17.38
N PHE A 17 5.92 2.17 17.07
CA PHE A 17 6.34 2.61 15.74
C PHE A 17 5.94 1.63 14.63
N LEU A 18 6.10 0.33 14.86
CA LEU A 18 5.67 -0.70 13.91
C LEU A 18 4.15 -0.65 13.70
N ALA A 19 3.37 -0.55 14.78
CA ALA A 19 1.92 -0.45 14.67
C ALA A 19 1.50 0.78 13.85
N VAL A 20 2.09 1.95 14.11
CA VAL A 20 1.82 3.17 13.35
C VAL A 20 2.25 3.02 11.89
N TYR A 21 3.42 2.44 11.63
CA TYR A 21 3.93 2.23 10.27
C TYR A 21 2.99 1.36 9.43
N PHE A 22 2.45 0.27 10.00
CA PHE A 22 1.51 -0.61 9.29
C PHE A 22 0.09 -0.05 9.20
N MET A 23 -0.28 0.92 10.04
CA MET A 23 -1.56 1.65 9.92
C MET A 23 -1.48 2.85 8.97
N LEU A 24 -0.27 3.31 8.64
CA LEU A 24 -0.08 4.40 7.71
C LEU A 24 -0.31 3.87 6.29
N ASP A 25 -1.52 4.08 5.80
CA ASP A 25 -1.90 3.71 4.44
C ASP A 25 -0.97 4.41 3.43
N SER A 26 -0.73 3.78 2.27
CA SER A 26 0.15 4.36 1.25
C SER A 26 -0.41 5.74 0.91
N SER A 27 0.36 6.80 1.21
CA SER A 27 -0.19 8.15 1.34
C SER A 27 -0.72 8.66 0.01
N THR A 28 -2.01 8.44 -0.25
CA THR A 28 -2.72 9.16 -1.30
C THR A 28 -3.01 10.58 -0.83
N PRO A 29 -2.93 11.58 -1.71
CA PRO A 29 -3.36 12.93 -1.38
C PRO A 29 -4.77 12.91 -0.77
N THR A 30 -5.00 13.74 0.24
CA THR A 30 -6.32 13.86 0.89
C THR A 30 -7.44 14.07 -0.12
N GLY A 31 -8.48 13.23 -0.07
CA GLY A 31 -9.61 13.27 -0.99
C GLY A 31 -9.50 12.34 -2.20
N GLN A 32 -8.45 11.51 -2.29
CA GLN A 32 -8.31 10.45 -3.28
C GLN A 32 -8.44 9.08 -2.63
N ASP A 33 -9.06 8.15 -3.35
CA ASP A 33 -9.10 6.74 -2.95
C ASP A 33 -7.67 6.18 -2.83
N PRO A 34 -7.42 5.25 -1.90
CA PRO A 34 -6.12 4.59 -1.76
C PRO A 34 -5.64 3.97 -3.08
N LEU A 35 -4.34 4.02 -3.35
CA LEU A 35 -3.74 3.39 -4.53
C LEU A 35 -3.88 1.87 -4.41
N ALA A 36 -4.54 1.25 -5.38
CA ALA A 36 -4.60 -0.20 -5.48
C ALA A 36 -3.33 -0.72 -6.16
N THR A 37 -2.66 -1.68 -5.52
CA THR A 37 -1.57 -2.42 -6.16
C THR A 37 -2.15 -3.44 -7.14
N LEU A 38 -1.75 -3.35 -8.40
CA LEU A 38 -2.04 -4.36 -9.41
C LEU A 38 -1.26 -5.65 -9.11
N THR A 39 -1.98 -6.75 -9.01
CA THR A 39 -1.46 -8.10 -8.73
C THR A 39 -2.06 -9.07 -9.73
N THR A 40 -1.46 -10.24 -9.91
CA THR A 40 -2.02 -11.28 -10.79
C THR A 40 -3.45 -11.67 -10.42
N ALA A 41 -3.82 -11.54 -9.13
CA ALA A 41 -5.15 -11.87 -8.63
C ALA A 41 -6.23 -10.84 -9.00
N ASN A 42 -5.87 -9.57 -9.20
CA ASN A 42 -6.83 -8.49 -9.47
C ASN A 42 -6.71 -7.89 -10.89
N PHE A 43 -5.69 -8.30 -11.65
CA PHE A 43 -5.41 -7.75 -12.98
C PHE A 43 -6.59 -7.93 -13.94
N ALA A 44 -7.17 -9.14 -14.02
CA ALA A 44 -8.27 -9.42 -14.94
C ALA A 44 -9.52 -8.56 -14.66
N THR A 45 -9.85 -8.35 -13.38
CA THR A 45 -10.98 -7.48 -12.98
C THR A 45 -10.71 -6.01 -13.29
N PHE A 46 -9.47 -5.56 -13.10
CA PHE A 46 -9.05 -4.22 -13.49
C PHE A 46 -9.17 -4.01 -15.00
N GLU A 47 -8.64 -4.93 -15.80
CA GLU A 47 -8.70 -4.89 -17.27
C GLU A 47 -10.14 -4.83 -17.77
N GLU A 48 -11.02 -5.71 -17.26
CA GLU A 48 -12.44 -5.71 -17.62
C GLU A 48 -13.14 -4.39 -17.29
N SER A 49 -12.84 -3.80 -16.13
CA SER A 49 -13.43 -2.54 -15.69
C SER A 49 -12.89 -1.35 -16.50
N PHE A 50 -11.60 -1.39 -16.83
CA PHE A 50 -10.93 -0.38 -17.63
C PHE A 50 -11.46 -0.36 -19.07
N ASP A 51 -11.59 -1.54 -19.70
CA ASP A 51 -12.09 -1.66 -21.08
C ASP A 51 -13.56 -1.26 -21.25
N LYS A 52 -14.37 -1.45 -20.19
CA LYS A 52 -15.76 -0.98 -20.17
C LYS A 52 -15.88 0.54 -20.06
N SER A 53 -14.85 1.23 -19.57
CA SER A 53 -14.87 2.69 -19.44
C SER A 53 -14.73 3.35 -20.81
N ILE A 54 -15.79 4.03 -21.23
CA ILE A 54 -15.86 4.75 -22.52
C ILE A 54 -15.29 6.17 -22.44
N GLU A 55 -15.13 6.69 -21.22
CA GLU A 55 -14.60 8.03 -20.95
C GLU A 55 -13.30 7.93 -20.13
N GLY A 56 -12.30 8.75 -20.48
CA GLY A 56 -11.03 8.86 -19.76
C GLY A 56 -9.78 8.60 -20.61
N PRO A 57 -8.59 8.97 -20.09
CA PRO A 57 -7.32 8.73 -20.75
C PRO A 57 -7.00 7.23 -20.84
N ARG A 58 -6.55 6.77 -22.01
CA ARG A 58 -6.13 5.37 -22.23
C ARG A 58 -4.66 5.18 -21.91
N LEU A 59 -4.35 4.11 -21.20
CA LEU A 59 -2.99 3.69 -20.86
C LEU A 59 -2.58 2.55 -21.79
N VAL A 60 -1.45 2.68 -22.48
CA VAL A 60 -0.83 1.58 -23.23
C VAL A 60 0.35 1.06 -22.42
N LEU A 61 0.19 -0.13 -21.84
CA LEU A 61 1.22 -0.79 -21.04
C LEU A 61 2.06 -1.69 -21.96
N LEU A 62 3.32 -1.31 -22.19
CA LEU A 62 4.30 -2.14 -22.89
C LEU A 62 5.08 -2.93 -21.84
N LEU A 63 4.71 -4.19 -21.64
CA LEU A 63 5.39 -5.07 -20.71
C LEU A 63 6.55 -5.78 -21.41
N SER A 64 7.75 -5.62 -20.85
CA SER A 64 8.92 -6.42 -21.24
C SER A 64 8.89 -7.76 -20.50
N PRO A 65 9.17 -8.89 -21.15
CA PRO A 65 9.12 -10.24 -20.56
C PRO A 65 10.27 -10.57 -19.58
N THR A 66 10.80 -9.57 -18.86
CA THR A 66 11.86 -9.78 -17.84
C THR A 66 11.30 -10.36 -16.55
#